data_AF-A0A831LLB3-F1
#
_entry.id   AF-A0A831LLB3-F1
#
_cell.length_a   1.000
_cell.length_b   1.000
_cell.length_c   1.000
_cell.angle_alpha   90.00
_cell.angle_beta   90.00
_cell.angle_gamma   90.00
#
_symmetry.space_group_name_H-M   'P 1'
#
loop_
_entity.id
_entity.type
_entity.pdbx_description
1 polymer ?
#
loop_
_entity_poly.entity_id
_entity_poly.type
_entity_poly.pdbx_seq_one_letter_code
_entity_poly.pdbx_strand_id
1 'polypeptide(L)'
;MLFTFLAALVLSAPASAERPMEEVKLQKLRATIATLRKELDRTRDRFDRTRREIRTAEERIAELARNLRSANRKIDAQYRKVAELEAQRRQVNASVDRQRDQLARQVRAAYATGQQEYLRLLLNQESPAALGRMVSYYDYFNRARSERIGELQATLSKLESLRAEVNAETERLKALRADYSAEKEKLEAVRRERAVLLLKLKRDISTKDERLATAKADAKELEAVLSALRTQVGDTFDAVPAKQPFKRLQGKLNWPVKGALQARFGTSRAQGQLRWEGVLIRAGHGQEVRAVARGRVAFADWLRGYGLLMVIDHGDGYMSLYGHNQSLFKETGDWVDANEVVAVVGDSGAQETEALYFEIRHKGKPLDPVKWCRRGRG
;
A
#
# COMPACT_ATOMS: atom_id res chain seq x y z
N MET A 1 -31.48 -81.76 -81.45
CA MET A 1 -32.70 -80.96 -81.71
C MET A 1 -32.55 -79.66 -80.93
N LEU A 2 -32.27 -78.54 -81.61
CA LEU A 2 -33.22 -77.40 -81.78
C LEU A 2 -33.52 -76.73 -80.41
N PHE A 3 -33.23 -75.47 -80.06
CA PHE A 3 -33.23 -74.21 -80.82
C PHE A 3 -32.41 -73.09 -80.09
N THR A 4 -32.26 -71.97 -80.78
CA THR A 4 -31.37 -70.80 -80.66
C THR A 4 -31.76 -69.65 -79.70
N PHE A 5 -30.74 -68.83 -79.37
CA PHE A 5 -30.70 -67.36 -79.12
C PHE A 5 -31.50 -66.73 -77.94
N LEU A 6 -30.83 -65.98 -77.03
CA LEU A 6 -31.00 -64.51 -76.88
C LEU A 6 -30.02 -63.85 -75.86
N ALA A 7 -29.26 -62.89 -76.38
CA ALA A 7 -28.74 -61.61 -75.84
C ALA A 7 -28.37 -61.42 -74.36
N ALA A 8 -27.14 -60.93 -74.20
CA ALA A 8 -26.59 -60.25 -73.04
C ALA A 8 -27.32 -58.93 -72.71
N LEU A 9 -27.55 -58.68 -71.42
CA LEU A 9 -27.68 -57.34 -70.86
C LEU A 9 -27.21 -57.37 -69.40
N VAL A 10 -25.95 -56.98 -69.18
CA VAL A 10 -25.42 -56.66 -67.85
C VAL A 10 -26.05 -55.33 -67.44
N LEU A 11 -27.12 -55.39 -66.64
CA LEU A 11 -27.74 -54.21 -66.07
C LEU A 11 -27.07 -53.88 -64.73
N SER A 12 -26.10 -52.98 -64.79
CA SER A 12 -25.46 -52.33 -63.66
C SER A 12 -26.50 -51.69 -62.74
N ALA A 13 -26.57 -52.14 -61.49
CA ALA A 13 -27.38 -51.49 -60.46
C ALA A 13 -26.82 -50.08 -60.18
N PRO A 14 -27.61 -48.99 -60.23
CA PRO A 14 -27.16 -47.69 -59.77
C PRO A 14 -27.27 -47.68 -58.24
N ALA A 15 -26.15 -47.90 -57.56
CA ALA A 15 -25.99 -47.53 -56.16
C ALA A 15 -25.75 -46.02 -56.05
N SER A 16 -26.81 -45.20 -56.08
CA SER A 16 -26.69 -43.78 -55.73
C SER A 16 -28.06 -43.15 -55.46
N ALA A 17 -28.46 -43.02 -54.18
CA ALA A 17 -29.55 -42.10 -53.78
C ALA A 17 -29.67 -41.75 -52.27
N GLU A 18 -28.71 -42.06 -51.38
CA GLU A 18 -28.84 -41.67 -49.94
C GLU A 18 -27.82 -40.62 -49.45
N ARG A 19 -26.90 -40.15 -50.30
CA ARG A 19 -25.82 -39.22 -49.90
C ARG A 19 -26.14 -37.72 -49.74
N PRO A 20 -27.27 -37.12 -50.20
CA PRO A 20 -27.45 -35.67 -50.06
C PRO A 20 -27.82 -35.24 -48.62
N MET A 21 -28.44 -36.12 -47.82
CA MET A 21 -28.92 -35.76 -46.48
C MET A 21 -27.81 -35.76 -45.41
N GLU A 22 -26.77 -36.56 -45.61
CA GLU A 22 -25.63 -36.71 -44.69
C GLU A 22 -24.58 -35.61 -44.92
N GLU A 23 -24.34 -35.22 -46.16
CA GLU A 23 -23.49 -34.07 -46.52
C GLU A 23 -24.09 -32.75 -46.04
N VAL A 24 -25.40 -32.56 -46.15
CA VAL A 24 -26.09 -31.38 -45.62
C VAL A 24 -26.02 -31.33 -44.09
N LYS A 25 -26.12 -32.47 -43.39
CA LYS A 25 -25.92 -32.54 -41.93
C LYS A 25 -24.48 -32.23 -41.53
N LEU A 26 -23.49 -32.73 -42.30
CA LEU A 26 -22.08 -32.46 -42.06
C LEU A 26 -21.71 -30.99 -42.32
N GLN A 27 -22.28 -30.37 -43.35
CA GLN A 27 -22.12 -28.94 -43.61
C GLN A 27 -22.76 -28.08 -42.51
N LYS A 28 -23.97 -28.43 -42.07
CA LYS A 28 -24.62 -27.78 -40.92
C LYS A 28 -23.77 -27.92 -39.65
N LEU A 29 -23.23 -29.10 -39.37
CA LEU A 29 -22.36 -29.34 -38.23
C LEU A 29 -21.05 -28.53 -38.30
N ARG A 30 -20.40 -28.47 -39.48
CA ARG A 30 -19.20 -27.65 -39.70
C ARG A 30 -19.50 -26.16 -39.54
N ALA A 31 -20.63 -25.68 -40.04
CA ALA A 31 -21.08 -24.31 -39.86
C ALA A 31 -21.34 -24.01 -38.37
N THR A 32 -21.99 -24.92 -37.64
CA THR A 32 -22.19 -24.81 -36.19
C THR A 32 -20.86 -24.79 -35.43
N ILE A 33 -19.89 -25.64 -35.79
CA ILE A 33 -18.56 -25.61 -35.17
C ILE A 33 -17.85 -24.29 -35.45
N ALA A 34 -17.97 -23.74 -36.66
CA ALA A 34 -17.37 -22.46 -37.02
C ALA A 34 -18.02 -21.28 -36.27
N THR A 35 -19.35 -21.27 -36.11
CA THR A 35 -20.05 -20.24 -35.32
C THR A 35 -19.69 -20.36 -33.84
N LEU A 36 -19.67 -21.57 -33.29
CA LEU A 36 -19.27 -21.81 -31.90
C LEU A 36 -17.82 -21.39 -31.63
N ARG A 37 -16.88 -21.67 -32.55
CA ARG A 37 -15.49 -21.17 -32.44
C ARG A 37 -15.45 -19.65 -32.42
N LYS A 38 -16.17 -19.00 -33.33
CA LYS A 38 -16.22 -17.53 -33.40
C LYS A 38 -16.85 -16.92 -32.14
N GLU A 39 -17.86 -17.56 -31.56
CA GLU A 39 -18.45 -17.15 -30.29
C GLU A 39 -17.50 -17.35 -29.11
N LEU A 40 -16.75 -18.45 -29.08
CA LEU A 40 -15.73 -18.73 -28.07
C LEU A 40 -14.60 -17.69 -28.13
N ASP A 41 -14.07 -17.40 -29.31
CA ASP A 41 -13.01 -16.40 -29.51
C ASP A 41 -13.48 -15.01 -29.08
N ARG A 42 -14.69 -14.60 -29.48
CA ARG A 42 -15.30 -13.34 -29.04
C ARG A 42 -15.47 -13.27 -27.52
N THR A 43 -15.81 -14.38 -26.88
CA THR A 43 -15.98 -14.46 -25.43
C THR A 43 -14.63 -14.34 -24.72
N ARG A 44 -13.60 -14.99 -25.26
CA ARG A 44 -12.21 -14.88 -24.80
C ARG A 44 -11.67 -13.46 -24.92
N ASP A 45 -11.91 -12.79 -26.05
CA ASP A 45 -11.46 -11.41 -26.25
C ASP A 45 -12.14 -10.43 -25.28
N ARG A 46 -13.45 -10.60 -25.04
CA ARG A 46 -14.18 -9.81 -24.03
C ARG A 46 -13.62 -10.03 -22.64
N PHE A 47 -13.35 -11.28 -22.28
CA PHE A 47 -12.76 -11.66 -21.01
C PHE A 47 -11.38 -11.03 -20.80
N ASP A 48 -10.49 -11.13 -21.79
CA ASP A 48 -9.14 -10.56 -21.71
C ASP A 48 -9.20 -9.02 -21.67
N ARG A 49 -10.17 -8.39 -22.35
CA ARG A 49 -10.41 -6.94 -22.26
C ARG A 49 -10.84 -6.51 -20.87
N THR A 50 -11.84 -7.15 -20.27
CA THR A 50 -12.30 -6.79 -18.92
C THR A 50 -11.26 -7.10 -17.85
N ARG A 51 -10.40 -8.12 -18.05
CA ARG A 51 -9.23 -8.33 -17.18
C ARG A 51 -8.21 -7.18 -17.27
N ARG A 52 -7.95 -6.66 -18.48
CA ARG A 52 -7.07 -5.47 -18.63
C ARG A 52 -7.66 -4.24 -17.94
N GLU A 53 -8.97 -4.03 -18.07
CA GLU A 53 -9.68 -2.94 -17.38
C GLU A 53 -9.55 -3.07 -15.85
N ILE A 54 -9.72 -4.28 -15.31
CA ILE A 54 -9.53 -4.56 -13.88
C ILE A 54 -8.08 -4.30 -13.45
N ARG A 55 -7.09 -4.77 -14.24
CA ARG A 55 -5.68 -4.50 -13.97
C ARG A 55 -5.41 -3.00 -13.85
N THR A 56 -5.83 -2.20 -14.84
CA THR A 56 -5.64 -0.75 -14.82
C THR A 56 -6.34 -0.09 -13.62
N ALA A 57 -7.53 -0.55 -13.26
CA ALA A 57 -8.22 -0.05 -12.06
C ALA A 57 -7.48 -0.42 -10.77
N GLU A 58 -6.94 -1.64 -10.65
CA GLU A 58 -6.16 -2.10 -9.50
C GLU A 58 -4.82 -1.37 -9.37
N GLU A 59 -4.12 -1.10 -10.48
CA GLU A 59 -2.91 -0.28 -10.51
C GLU A 59 -3.19 1.16 -10.04
N ARG A 60 -4.28 1.79 -10.52
CA ARG A 60 -4.72 3.12 -10.06
C ARG A 60 -5.08 3.12 -8.57
N ILE A 61 -5.76 2.07 -8.08
CA ILE A 61 -6.06 1.90 -6.64
C ILE A 61 -4.77 1.82 -5.83
N ALA A 62 -3.79 1.07 -6.30
CA ALA A 62 -2.50 0.92 -5.62
C ALA A 62 -1.74 2.23 -5.52
N GLU A 63 -1.70 3.00 -6.61
CA GLU A 63 -1.08 4.33 -6.64
C GLU A 63 -1.77 5.29 -5.67
N LEU A 64 -3.10 5.42 -5.75
CA LEU A 64 -3.87 6.29 -4.85
C LEU A 64 -3.72 5.88 -3.38
N ALA A 65 -3.68 4.58 -3.09
CA ALA A 65 -3.46 4.08 -1.73
C ALA A 65 -2.06 4.42 -1.18
N ARG A 66 -1.02 4.38 -2.03
CA ARG A 66 0.34 4.83 -1.67
C ARG A 66 0.38 6.33 -1.38
N ASN A 67 -0.26 7.13 -2.24
CA ASN A 67 -0.32 8.58 -2.09
C ASN A 67 -1.05 8.98 -0.80
N LEU A 68 -2.22 8.39 -0.53
CA LEU A 68 -2.96 8.62 0.70
C LEU A 68 -2.16 8.25 1.95
N ARG A 69 -1.43 7.13 1.93
CA ARG A 69 -0.55 6.77 3.05
C ARG A 69 0.54 7.81 3.29
N SER A 70 1.18 8.27 2.22
CA SER A 70 2.21 9.32 2.29
C SER A 70 1.63 10.62 2.83
N ALA A 71 0.47 11.03 2.32
CA ALA A 71 -0.27 12.19 2.79
C ALA A 71 -0.66 12.08 4.27
N ASN A 72 -1.13 10.90 4.73
CA ASN A 72 -1.46 10.68 6.14
C ASN A 72 -0.22 10.84 7.04
N ARG A 73 0.93 10.30 6.64
CA ARG A 73 2.20 10.50 7.39
C ARG A 73 2.60 11.97 7.47
N LYS A 74 2.42 12.73 6.38
CA LYS A 74 2.68 14.18 6.36
C LYS A 74 1.72 14.93 7.28
N ILE A 75 0.43 14.58 7.26
CA ILE A 75 -0.60 15.13 8.16
C ILE A 75 -0.23 14.84 9.63
N ASP A 76 0.14 13.61 9.96
CA ASP A 76 0.53 13.22 11.32
C ASP A 76 1.77 14.02 11.80
N ALA A 77 2.77 14.19 10.93
CA ALA A 77 3.95 15.01 11.22
C ALA A 77 3.58 16.48 11.44
N GLN A 78 2.69 17.01 10.59
CA GLN A 78 2.20 18.39 10.69
C GLN A 78 1.41 18.63 11.98
N TYR A 79 0.57 17.68 12.40
CA TYR A 79 -0.12 17.74 13.70
C TYR A 79 0.86 17.85 14.86
N ARG A 80 1.93 17.05 14.86
CA ARG A 80 2.98 17.11 15.89
C ARG A 80 3.68 18.46 15.90
N LYS A 81 4.00 19.01 14.72
CA LYS A 81 4.64 20.31 14.58
C LYS A 81 3.77 21.45 15.12
N VAL A 82 2.49 21.47 14.76
CA VAL A 82 1.52 22.46 15.30
C VAL A 82 1.42 22.33 16.82
N ALA A 83 1.29 21.11 17.35
CA ALA A 83 1.19 20.88 18.79
C ALA A 83 2.45 21.36 19.55
N GLU A 84 3.63 21.15 18.99
CA GLU A 84 4.90 21.63 19.53
C GLU A 84 4.94 23.17 19.57
N LEU A 85 4.62 23.82 18.45
CA LEU A 85 4.58 25.29 18.37
C LEU A 85 3.54 25.90 19.32
N GLU A 86 2.39 25.24 19.49
CA GLU A 86 1.38 25.66 20.46
C GLU A 86 1.84 25.52 21.90
N ALA A 87 2.63 24.48 22.21
CA ALA A 87 3.25 24.33 23.53
C ALA A 87 4.28 25.45 23.78
N GLN A 88 5.14 25.75 22.81
CA GLN A 88 6.10 26.85 22.88
C GLN A 88 5.40 28.21 23.04
N ARG A 89 4.34 28.47 22.24
CA ARG A 89 3.50 29.67 22.35
C ARG A 89 2.94 29.83 23.76
N ARG A 90 2.40 28.76 24.35
CA ARG A 90 1.87 28.77 25.73
C ARG A 90 2.95 29.08 26.77
N GLN A 91 4.12 28.48 26.64
CA GLN A 91 5.26 28.73 27.54
C GLN A 91 5.73 30.19 27.46
N VAL A 92 5.88 30.74 26.25
CA VAL A 92 6.28 32.14 26.04
C VAL A 92 5.19 33.09 26.55
N ASN A 93 3.92 32.80 26.32
CA ASN A 93 2.81 33.60 26.84
C ASN A 93 2.84 33.67 28.38
N ALA A 94 3.05 32.53 29.06
CA ALA A 94 3.21 32.51 30.51
C ALA A 94 4.45 33.31 30.99
N SER A 95 5.52 33.36 30.18
CA SER A 95 6.68 34.20 30.46
C SER A 95 6.34 35.69 30.37
N VAL A 96 5.61 36.10 29.33
CA VAL A 96 5.11 37.46 29.16
C VAL A 96 4.26 37.87 30.35
N ASP A 97 3.33 37.02 30.79
CA ASP A 97 2.45 37.30 31.94
C ASP A 97 3.27 37.51 33.22
N ARG A 98 4.25 36.64 33.49
CA ARG A 98 5.17 36.80 34.65
C ARG A 98 6.01 38.07 34.59
N GLN A 99 6.57 38.40 33.43
CA GLN A 99 7.37 39.61 33.24
C GLN A 99 6.52 40.88 33.41
N ARG A 100 5.30 40.88 32.86
CA ARG A 100 4.32 41.97 33.03
C ARG A 100 3.96 42.17 34.49
N ASP A 101 3.67 41.10 35.23
CA ASP A 101 3.33 41.17 36.65
C ASP A 101 4.48 41.73 37.50
N GLN A 102 5.72 41.31 37.22
CA GLN A 102 6.91 41.83 37.89
C GLN A 102 7.10 43.32 37.62
N LEU A 103 7.01 43.74 36.36
CA LEU A 103 7.14 45.15 35.97
C LEU A 103 6.01 45.99 36.57
N ALA A 104 4.77 45.49 36.56
CA ALA A 104 3.63 46.17 37.15
C ALA A 104 3.76 46.35 38.67
N ARG A 105 4.37 45.41 39.39
CA ARG A 105 4.69 45.57 40.82
C ARG A 105 5.75 46.64 41.05
N GLN A 106 6.80 46.67 40.23
CA GLN A 106 7.87 47.69 40.33
C GLN A 106 7.35 49.10 40.03
N VAL A 107 6.52 49.26 39.00
CA VAL A 107 5.90 50.54 38.64
C VAL A 107 4.95 51.01 39.74
N ARG A 108 4.12 50.12 40.30
CA ARG A 108 3.24 50.44 41.43
C ARG A 108 4.00 50.85 42.68
N ALA A 109 5.07 50.13 43.02
CA ALA A 109 5.93 50.49 44.14
C ALA A 109 6.54 51.89 43.93
N ALA A 110 7.13 52.15 42.77
CA ALA A 110 7.70 53.46 42.44
C ALA A 110 6.67 54.60 42.45
N TYR A 111 5.42 54.32 42.05
CA TYR A 111 4.33 55.29 42.13
C TYR A 111 3.91 55.57 43.58
N ALA A 112 3.79 54.52 44.41
CA ALA A 112 3.39 54.61 45.80
C ALA A 112 4.40 55.38 46.67
N THR A 113 5.70 55.27 46.38
CA THR A 113 6.74 56.06 47.08
C THR A 113 6.75 57.55 46.65
N GLY A 114 6.00 57.91 45.60
CA GLY A 114 5.81 59.29 45.16
C GLY A 114 6.83 59.74 44.10
N GLN A 115 6.34 60.23 42.96
CA GLN A 115 7.16 60.64 41.80
C GLN A 115 8.20 61.74 42.09
N GLN A 116 8.10 62.44 43.21
CA GLN A 116 8.97 63.59 43.56
C GLN A 116 10.06 63.26 44.59
N GLU A 117 10.22 62.02 45.03
CA GLU A 117 11.21 61.65 46.04
C GLU A 117 12.64 61.92 45.57
N TYR A 118 12.95 61.72 44.28
CA TYR A 118 14.24 62.06 43.67
C TYR A 118 14.59 63.55 43.78
N LEU A 119 13.63 64.43 43.47
CA LEU A 119 13.79 65.89 43.58
C LEU A 119 13.88 66.33 45.06
N ARG A 120 13.05 65.74 45.94
CA ARG A 120 13.09 66.03 47.38
C ARG A 120 14.39 65.55 48.04
N LEU A 121 14.95 64.41 47.63
CA LEU A 121 16.24 63.92 48.12
C LEU A 121 17.40 64.78 47.61
N LEU A 122 17.41 65.15 46.33
CA LEU A 122 18.43 66.05 45.76
C LEU A 122 18.47 67.41 46.48
N LEU A 123 17.32 67.87 46.97
CA LEU A 123 17.20 69.11 47.73
C LEU A 123 17.59 68.96 49.22
N ASN A 124 17.76 67.72 49.73
CA ASN A 124 18.14 67.48 51.11
C ASN A 124 19.68 67.45 51.27
N GLN A 125 20.27 68.55 51.75
CA GLN A 125 21.71 68.84 51.71
C GLN A 125 22.55 68.22 52.86
N GLU A 126 21.99 67.32 53.67
CA GLU A 126 22.61 66.91 54.94
C GLU A 126 23.81 65.94 54.80
N SER A 127 24.01 65.28 53.65
CA SER A 127 25.21 64.44 53.42
C SER A 127 25.55 64.21 51.93
N PRO A 128 26.58 64.89 51.38
CA PRO A 128 27.00 64.74 49.98
C PRO A 128 27.40 63.31 49.60
N ALA A 129 28.02 62.57 50.52
CA ALA A 129 28.42 61.19 50.29
C ALA A 129 27.23 60.22 50.21
N ALA A 130 26.16 60.47 50.96
CA ALA A 130 24.93 59.68 50.88
C ALA A 130 24.17 59.94 49.58
N LEU A 131 24.14 61.20 49.13
CA LEU A 131 23.55 61.59 47.85
C LEU A 131 24.26 60.90 46.67
N GLY A 132 25.59 60.91 46.64
CA GLY A 132 26.35 60.24 45.57
C GLY A 132 26.03 58.75 45.44
N ARG A 133 25.94 58.02 46.56
CA ARG A 133 25.55 56.60 46.56
C ARG A 133 24.11 56.39 46.08
N MET A 134 23.19 57.23 46.53
CA MET A 134 21.78 57.13 46.15
C MET A 134 21.58 57.37 44.65
N VAL A 135 22.27 58.36 44.06
CA VAL A 135 22.23 58.61 42.61
C VAL A 135 22.74 57.39 41.85
N SER A 136 23.86 56.78 42.28
CA SER A 136 24.36 55.55 41.67
C SER A 136 23.34 54.41 41.77
N TYR A 137 22.72 54.20 42.93
CA TYR A 137 21.69 53.16 43.08
C TYR A 137 20.49 53.38 42.16
N TYR A 138 20.02 54.63 42.03
CA TYR A 138 18.93 54.97 41.10
C TYR A 138 19.29 54.67 39.64
N ASP A 139 20.52 55.00 39.22
CA ASP A 139 21.00 54.69 37.87
C ASP A 139 21.01 53.17 37.63
N TYR A 140 21.56 52.38 38.56
CA TYR A 140 21.53 50.92 38.49
C TYR A 140 20.10 50.37 38.39
N PHE A 141 19.16 50.87 39.20
CA PHE A 141 17.75 50.44 39.15
C PHE A 141 17.06 50.81 37.83
N ASN A 142 17.31 52.01 37.30
CA ASN A 142 16.73 52.45 36.03
C ASN A 142 17.30 51.69 34.84
N ARG A 143 18.60 51.35 34.89
CA ARG A 143 19.25 50.51 33.89
C ARG A 143 18.67 49.11 33.89
N ALA A 144 18.59 48.47 35.06
CA ALA A 144 17.97 47.15 35.22
C ALA A 144 16.49 47.13 34.78
N ARG A 145 15.74 48.21 35.03
CA ARG A 145 14.35 48.36 34.55
C ARG A 145 14.29 48.45 33.03
N SER A 146 15.15 49.27 32.42
CA SER A 146 15.22 49.41 30.95
C SER A 146 15.57 48.09 30.28
N GLU A 147 16.52 47.33 30.84
CA GLU A 147 16.85 45.98 30.38
C GLU A 147 15.64 45.05 30.45
N ARG A 148 14.88 45.05 31.56
CA ARG A 148 13.66 44.25 31.72
C ARG A 148 12.57 44.58 30.70
N ILE A 149 12.41 45.88 30.37
CA ILE A 149 11.48 46.33 29.33
C ILE A 149 11.92 45.82 27.96
N GLY A 150 13.22 45.90 27.65
CA GLY A 150 13.80 45.34 26.42
C GLY A 150 13.59 43.83 26.31
N GLU A 151 13.81 43.07 27.39
CA GLU A 151 13.53 41.63 27.45
C GLU A 151 12.05 41.31 27.19
N LEU A 152 11.13 42.09 27.78
CA LEU A 152 9.70 41.93 27.57
C LEU A 152 9.30 42.23 26.12
N GLN A 153 9.84 43.30 25.52
CA GLN A 153 9.61 43.63 24.11
C GLN A 153 10.10 42.50 23.18
N ALA A 154 11.28 41.95 23.43
CA ALA A 154 11.81 40.81 22.69
C ALA A 154 10.92 39.55 22.85
N THR A 155 10.42 39.29 24.08
CA THR A 155 9.53 38.16 24.36
C THR A 155 8.17 38.32 23.67
N LEU A 156 7.63 39.55 23.61
CA LEU A 156 6.40 39.87 22.88
C LEU A 156 6.56 39.66 21.36
N SER A 157 7.66 40.15 20.78
CA SER A 157 7.97 39.92 19.36
C SER A 157 8.11 38.43 19.05
N LYS A 158 8.76 37.67 19.95
CA LYS A 158 8.84 36.20 19.82
C LYS A 158 7.45 35.56 19.86
N LEU A 159 6.57 36.00 20.76
CA LEU A 159 5.21 35.50 20.85
C LEU A 159 4.39 35.77 19.58
N GLU A 160 4.53 36.97 19.00
CA GLU A 160 3.88 37.32 17.72
C GLU A 160 4.39 36.44 16.58
N SER A 161 5.70 36.23 16.47
CA SER A 161 6.27 35.33 15.46
C SER A 161 5.76 33.88 15.60
N LEU A 162 5.66 33.37 16.83
CA LEU A 162 5.11 32.04 17.11
C LEU A 162 3.62 31.95 16.78
N ARG A 163 2.84 33.01 17.05
CA ARG A 163 1.42 33.06 16.67
C ARG A 163 1.24 33.02 15.15
N ALA A 164 2.05 33.79 14.41
CA ALA A 164 2.03 33.77 12.95
C ALA A 164 2.44 32.40 12.39
N GLU A 165 3.47 31.77 12.97
CA GLU A 165 3.92 30.42 12.58
C GLU A 165 2.84 29.37 12.84
N VAL A 166 2.21 29.35 14.03
CA VAL A 166 1.10 28.44 14.34
C VAL A 166 -0.04 28.59 13.34
N ASN A 167 -0.43 29.83 13.01
CA ASN A 167 -1.51 30.09 12.05
C ASN A 167 -1.13 29.57 10.65
N ALA A 168 0.08 29.83 10.18
CA ALA A 168 0.56 29.36 8.89
C ALA A 168 0.60 27.83 8.81
N GLU A 169 1.12 27.16 9.85
CA GLU A 169 1.17 25.69 9.91
C GLU A 169 -0.22 25.05 10.04
N THR A 170 -1.17 25.74 10.66
CA THR A 170 -2.58 25.31 10.78
C THR A 170 -3.30 25.40 9.43
N GLU A 171 -3.10 26.47 8.67
CA GLU A 171 -3.66 26.59 7.31
C GLU A 171 -3.04 25.57 6.35
N ARG A 172 -1.73 25.31 6.45
CA ARG A 172 -1.09 24.20 5.71
C ARG A 172 -1.73 22.86 6.06
N LEU A 173 -1.91 22.55 7.35
CA LEU A 173 -2.57 21.32 7.79
C LEU A 173 -3.98 21.19 7.22
N LYS A 174 -4.74 22.27 7.20
CA LYS A 174 -6.10 22.31 6.62
C LYS A 174 -6.09 22.00 5.12
N ALA A 175 -5.16 22.60 4.37
CA ALA A 175 -4.97 22.31 2.95
C ALA A 175 -4.61 20.84 2.71
N LEU A 176 -3.63 20.29 3.45
CA LEU A 176 -3.26 18.87 3.35
C LEU A 176 -4.45 17.93 3.62
N ARG A 177 -5.31 18.26 4.59
CA ARG A 177 -6.49 17.46 4.90
C ARG A 177 -7.56 17.53 3.80
N ALA A 178 -7.71 18.68 3.15
CA ALA A 178 -8.61 18.84 2.01
C ALA A 178 -8.12 18.00 0.81
N ASP A 179 -6.83 18.06 0.50
CA ASP A 179 -6.21 17.25 -0.55
C ASP A 179 -6.36 15.75 -0.28
N TYR A 180 -6.11 15.33 0.97
CA TYR A 180 -6.31 13.95 1.39
C TYR A 180 -7.77 13.49 1.21
N SER A 181 -8.75 14.34 1.53
CA SER A 181 -10.17 14.02 1.33
C SER A 181 -10.49 13.84 -0.15
N ALA A 182 -10.00 14.74 -1.01
CA ALA A 182 -10.21 14.66 -2.45
C ALA A 182 -9.55 13.42 -3.09
N GLU A 183 -8.33 13.06 -2.67
CA GLU A 183 -7.67 11.81 -3.09
C GLU A 183 -8.43 10.57 -2.62
N LYS A 184 -9.00 10.59 -1.41
CA LYS A 184 -9.80 9.49 -0.88
C LYS A 184 -11.08 9.30 -1.70
N GLU A 185 -11.75 10.37 -2.10
CA GLU A 185 -12.91 10.29 -2.97
C GLU A 185 -12.58 9.70 -4.35
N LYS A 186 -11.43 10.09 -4.92
CA LYS A 186 -10.91 9.48 -6.17
C LYS A 186 -10.70 7.97 -5.99
N LEU A 187 -10.07 7.55 -4.89
CA LEU A 187 -9.86 6.12 -4.60
C LEU A 187 -11.19 5.36 -4.54
N GLU A 188 -12.19 5.89 -3.83
CA GLU A 188 -13.50 5.25 -3.73
C GLU A 188 -14.24 5.20 -5.08
N ALA A 189 -14.06 6.20 -5.94
CA ALA A 189 -14.60 6.16 -7.30
C ALA A 189 -14.00 5.02 -8.13
N VAL A 190 -12.67 4.84 -8.10
CA VAL A 190 -12.01 3.73 -8.82
C VAL A 190 -12.39 2.36 -8.22
N ARG A 191 -12.58 2.27 -6.90
CA ARG A 191 -13.09 1.04 -6.26
C ARG A 191 -14.48 0.66 -6.73
N ARG A 192 -15.38 1.63 -6.89
CA ARG A 192 -16.72 1.39 -7.45
C ARG A 192 -16.65 0.94 -8.91
N GLU A 193 -15.80 1.57 -9.72
CA GLU A 193 -15.53 1.15 -11.11
C GLU A 193 -15.08 -0.31 -11.17
N ARG A 194 -14.08 -0.68 -10.34
CA ARG A 194 -13.57 -2.04 -10.23
C ARG A 194 -14.67 -3.03 -9.82
N ALA A 195 -15.52 -2.69 -8.85
CA ALA A 195 -16.60 -3.57 -8.41
C ALA A 195 -17.58 -3.92 -9.55
N VAL A 196 -17.92 -2.95 -10.41
CA VAL A 196 -18.75 -3.18 -11.59
C VAL A 196 -18.05 -4.12 -12.60
N LEU A 197 -16.75 -3.93 -12.82
CA LEU A 197 -15.96 -4.79 -13.71
C LEU A 197 -15.86 -6.23 -13.18
N LEU A 198 -15.74 -6.42 -11.86
CA LEU A 198 -15.74 -7.75 -11.24
C LEU A 198 -17.08 -8.47 -11.41
N LEU A 199 -18.19 -7.75 -11.26
CA LEU A 199 -19.52 -8.32 -11.52
C LEU A 199 -19.68 -8.74 -12.98
N LYS A 200 -19.16 -7.93 -13.92
CA LYS A 200 -19.14 -8.27 -15.35
C LYS A 200 -18.29 -9.52 -15.61
N LEU A 201 -17.06 -9.56 -15.07
CA LEU A 201 -16.16 -10.71 -15.19
C LEU A 201 -16.80 -11.99 -14.63
N LYS A 202 -17.50 -11.90 -13.50
CA LYS A 202 -18.19 -13.06 -12.88
C LYS A 202 -19.35 -13.59 -13.73
N ARG A 203 -20.07 -12.73 -14.44
CA ARG A 203 -21.11 -13.15 -15.39
C ARG A 203 -20.49 -13.83 -16.61
N ASP A 204 -19.37 -13.31 -17.09
CA ASP A 204 -18.65 -13.88 -18.24
C ASP A 204 -18.02 -15.25 -17.89
N ILE A 205 -17.59 -15.47 -16.63
CA ILE A 205 -17.12 -16.76 -16.10
C ILE A 205 -18.31 -17.59 -15.58
N SER A 206 -19.18 -17.98 -16.51
CA SER A 206 -20.45 -18.65 -16.18
C SER A 206 -20.28 -20.15 -15.93
N THR A 207 -19.34 -20.80 -16.62
CA THR A 207 -19.20 -22.26 -16.57
C THR A 207 -18.03 -22.73 -15.70
N LYS A 208 -18.11 -23.99 -15.26
CA LYS A 208 -17.05 -24.63 -14.47
C LYS A 208 -15.76 -24.82 -15.28
N ASP A 209 -15.89 -25.13 -16.57
CA ASP A 209 -14.75 -25.37 -17.46
C ASP A 209 -13.97 -24.08 -17.74
N GLU A 210 -14.64 -22.94 -17.87
CA GLU A 210 -13.99 -21.63 -18.01
C GLU A 210 -13.17 -21.24 -16.77
N ARG A 211 -13.68 -21.55 -15.57
CA ARG A 211 -12.95 -21.32 -14.31
C ARG A 211 -11.68 -22.14 -14.24
N LEU A 212 -11.75 -23.41 -14.63
CA LEU A 212 -10.60 -24.29 -14.68
C LEU A 212 -9.57 -23.80 -15.70
N ALA A 213 -10.00 -23.50 -16.93
CA ALA A 213 -9.13 -23.03 -18.00
C ALA A 213 -8.39 -21.76 -17.57
N THR A 214 -9.11 -20.85 -16.91
CA THR A 214 -8.56 -19.63 -16.32
C THR A 214 -7.51 -19.93 -15.27
N ALA A 215 -7.82 -20.77 -14.27
CA ALA A 215 -6.88 -21.10 -13.20
C ALA A 215 -5.60 -21.79 -13.72
N LYS A 216 -5.71 -22.64 -14.75
CA LYS A 216 -4.56 -23.26 -15.42
C LYS A 216 -3.72 -22.24 -16.18
N ALA A 217 -4.34 -21.29 -16.88
CA ALA A 217 -3.63 -20.22 -17.57
C ALA A 217 -2.88 -19.31 -16.58
N ASP A 218 -3.55 -18.92 -15.49
CA ASP A 218 -2.96 -18.08 -14.45
C ASP A 218 -1.76 -18.78 -13.77
N ALA A 219 -1.86 -20.08 -13.49
CA ALA A 219 -0.74 -20.88 -12.96
C ALA A 219 0.44 -20.99 -13.95
N LYS A 220 0.15 -21.19 -15.24
CA LYS A 220 1.19 -21.24 -16.30
C LYS A 220 1.94 -19.92 -16.43
N GLU A 221 1.23 -18.79 -16.33
CA GLU A 221 1.83 -17.46 -16.39
C GLU A 221 2.74 -17.20 -15.19
N LEU A 222 2.32 -17.59 -13.98
CA LEU A 222 3.19 -17.53 -12.80
C LEU A 222 4.46 -18.35 -12.99
N GLU A 223 4.36 -19.59 -13.44
CA GLU A 223 5.55 -20.42 -13.68
C GLU A 223 6.48 -19.81 -14.73
N ALA A 224 5.93 -19.21 -15.79
CA ALA A 224 6.71 -18.53 -16.81
C ALA A 224 7.50 -17.35 -16.21
N VAL A 225 6.83 -16.48 -15.44
CA VAL A 225 7.48 -15.36 -14.76
C VAL A 225 8.55 -15.86 -13.79
N LEU A 226 8.23 -16.83 -12.93
CA LEU A 226 9.20 -17.39 -11.98
C LEU A 226 10.39 -18.06 -12.68
N SER A 227 10.19 -18.69 -13.83
CA SER A 227 11.26 -19.30 -14.62
C SER A 227 12.19 -18.23 -15.21
N ALA A 228 11.62 -17.15 -15.76
CA ALA A 228 12.36 -16.01 -16.29
C ALA A 228 13.19 -15.32 -15.18
N LEU A 229 12.58 -15.15 -14.00
CA LEU A 229 13.28 -14.63 -12.83
C LEU A 229 14.47 -15.52 -12.47
N ARG A 230 14.32 -16.85 -12.41
CA ARG A 230 15.46 -17.74 -12.11
C ARG A 230 16.61 -17.61 -13.11
N THR A 231 16.31 -17.48 -14.41
CA THR A 231 17.34 -17.31 -15.43
C THR A 231 18.07 -15.97 -15.33
N GLN A 232 17.37 -14.90 -14.96
CA GLN A 232 17.98 -13.57 -14.77
C GLN A 232 18.70 -13.43 -13.42
N VAL A 233 18.20 -14.10 -12.40
CA VAL A 233 18.67 -14.01 -11.01
C VAL A 233 19.87 -14.93 -10.76
N GLY A 234 19.96 -16.05 -11.48
CA GLY A 234 20.98 -17.10 -11.31
C GLY A 234 22.44 -16.67 -11.55
N ASP A 235 22.69 -15.53 -12.20
CA ASP A 235 24.05 -14.99 -12.40
C ASP A 235 24.36 -13.75 -11.55
N THR A 236 23.38 -13.13 -10.88
CA THR A 236 23.55 -11.80 -10.25
C THR A 236 23.15 -11.70 -8.78
N PHE A 237 22.50 -12.70 -8.19
CA PHE A 237 21.93 -12.61 -6.83
C PHE A 237 22.50 -13.62 -5.81
N ASP A 238 23.55 -14.37 -6.18
CA ASP A 238 24.23 -15.32 -5.28
C ASP A 238 24.88 -14.68 -4.04
N ALA A 239 24.92 -13.36 -3.96
CA ALA A 239 25.35 -12.62 -2.78
C ALA A 239 24.19 -11.84 -2.14
N VAL A 240 23.09 -12.50 -1.76
CA VAL A 240 22.26 -11.98 -0.66
C VAL A 240 23.09 -12.09 0.61
N PRO A 241 23.58 -10.98 1.21
CA PRO A 241 24.35 -11.04 2.44
C PRO A 241 23.37 -11.31 3.58
N ALA A 242 22.95 -12.56 3.72
CA ALA A 242 22.10 -13.01 4.79
C ALA A 242 23.01 -13.41 5.96
N LYS A 243 22.74 -12.86 7.15
CA LYS A 243 23.43 -13.29 8.39
C LYS A 243 23.28 -14.79 8.68
N GLN A 244 22.28 -15.45 8.07
CA GLN A 244 22.03 -16.88 8.17
C GLN A 244 21.33 -17.42 6.91
N PRO A 245 21.64 -18.66 6.47
CA PRO A 245 20.95 -19.30 5.34
C PRO A 245 19.44 -19.44 5.59
N PHE A 246 18.61 -19.18 4.57
CA PHE A 246 17.15 -19.22 4.68
C PHE A 246 16.64 -20.58 5.17
N LYS A 247 17.27 -21.68 4.76
CA LYS A 247 16.94 -23.05 5.22
C LYS A 247 16.92 -23.20 6.75
N ARG A 248 17.75 -22.47 7.49
CA ARG A 248 17.80 -22.52 8.97
C ARG A 248 16.60 -21.85 9.64
N LEU A 249 15.79 -21.11 8.88
CA LEU A 249 14.57 -20.44 9.33
C LEU A 249 13.32 -21.32 9.27
N GLN A 250 13.43 -22.56 8.79
CA GLN A 250 12.31 -23.50 8.80
C GLN A 250 11.73 -23.66 10.21
N GLY A 251 10.41 -23.54 10.33
CA GLY A 251 9.68 -23.51 11.60
C GLY A 251 9.86 -22.24 12.44
N LYS A 252 10.65 -21.26 11.98
CA LYS A 252 11.03 -20.05 12.72
C LYS A 252 10.63 -18.75 12.02
N LEU A 253 10.04 -18.78 10.84
CA LEU A 253 9.57 -17.57 10.16
C LEU A 253 8.36 -16.99 10.90
N ASN A 254 8.22 -15.67 10.90
CA ASN A 254 6.96 -15.05 11.27
C ASN A 254 5.96 -15.22 10.12
N TRP A 255 4.67 -15.25 10.44
CA TRP A 255 3.65 -15.11 9.41
C TRP A 255 3.72 -13.70 8.82
N PRO A 256 3.55 -13.54 7.49
CA PRO A 256 3.62 -12.24 6.83
C PRO A 256 2.47 -11.31 7.21
N VAL A 257 1.33 -11.87 7.66
CA VAL A 257 0.19 -11.14 8.19
C VAL A 257 -0.50 -11.96 9.27
N LYS A 258 -1.19 -11.30 10.22
CA LYS A 258 -2.04 -11.96 11.21
C LYS A 258 -3.43 -12.17 10.63
N GLY A 259 -3.91 -13.40 10.58
CA GLY A 259 -5.19 -13.74 9.99
C GLY A 259 -5.51 -15.23 10.01
N ALA A 260 -6.71 -15.59 9.57
CA ALA A 260 -7.15 -16.99 9.52
C ALA A 260 -6.80 -17.64 8.18
N LEU A 261 -6.36 -18.91 8.20
CA LEU A 261 -6.10 -19.67 6.98
C LEU A 261 -7.42 -20.08 6.32
N GLN A 262 -7.74 -19.46 5.19
CA GLN A 262 -8.90 -19.78 4.36
C GLN A 262 -8.61 -20.93 3.39
N ALA A 263 -7.38 -21.00 2.88
CA ALA A 263 -6.89 -22.11 2.07
C ALA A 263 -5.50 -22.55 2.56
N ARG A 264 -5.23 -23.85 2.46
CA ARG A 264 -3.99 -24.48 2.91
C ARG A 264 -3.26 -25.10 1.74
N PHE A 265 -1.94 -25.18 1.86
CA PHE A 265 -1.10 -25.86 0.89
C PHE A 265 -1.60 -27.29 0.62
N GLY A 266 -1.63 -27.66 -0.66
CA GLY A 266 -2.00 -29.00 -1.12
C GLY A 266 -3.50 -29.30 -1.11
N THR A 267 -4.38 -28.43 -0.59
CA THR A 267 -5.82 -28.65 -0.65
C THR A 267 -6.37 -28.43 -2.06
N SER A 268 -7.55 -29.02 -2.32
CA SER A 268 -8.25 -28.92 -3.60
C SER A 268 -8.54 -27.46 -3.99
N ARG A 269 -8.18 -27.09 -5.22
CA ARG A 269 -8.50 -25.82 -5.89
C ARG A 269 -9.17 -26.16 -7.23
N ALA A 270 -10.03 -25.28 -7.72
CA ALA A 270 -10.75 -25.47 -8.99
C ALA A 270 -11.40 -26.86 -9.10
N GLN A 271 -12.24 -27.20 -8.11
CA GLN A 271 -13.02 -28.46 -8.08
C GLN A 271 -12.17 -29.75 -8.11
N GLY A 272 -10.97 -29.72 -7.52
CA GLY A 272 -10.12 -30.92 -7.36
C GLY A 272 -9.11 -31.16 -8.47
N GLN A 273 -9.16 -30.35 -9.53
CA GLN A 273 -8.24 -30.47 -10.66
C GLN A 273 -6.93 -29.69 -10.49
N LEU A 274 -6.87 -28.79 -9.51
CA LEU A 274 -5.66 -28.09 -9.09
C LEU A 274 -5.48 -28.24 -7.58
N ARG A 275 -4.27 -27.97 -7.12
CA ARG A 275 -3.96 -27.85 -5.69
C ARG A 275 -3.44 -26.46 -5.39
N TRP A 276 -3.65 -26.01 -4.16
CA TRP A 276 -3.02 -24.80 -3.67
C TRP A 276 -1.52 -25.01 -3.52
N GLU A 277 -0.72 -24.17 -4.17
CA GLU A 277 0.75 -24.16 -4.08
C GLU A 277 1.27 -23.30 -2.92
N GLY A 278 0.39 -22.53 -2.31
CA GLY A 278 0.63 -21.74 -1.10
C GLY A 278 -0.53 -21.81 -0.13
N VAL A 279 -0.69 -20.75 0.65
CA VAL A 279 -1.80 -20.53 1.58
C VAL A 279 -2.54 -19.24 1.25
N LEU A 280 -3.81 -19.18 1.63
CA LEU A 280 -4.60 -17.96 1.57
C LEU A 280 -4.95 -17.54 3.00
N ILE A 281 -4.46 -16.37 3.42
CA ILE A 281 -4.60 -15.85 4.78
C ILE A 281 -5.60 -14.70 4.75
N ARG A 282 -6.79 -14.92 5.29
CA ARG A 282 -7.81 -13.87 5.42
C ARG A 282 -7.35 -12.86 6.48
N ALA A 283 -7.19 -11.62 6.07
CA ALA A 283 -6.75 -10.49 6.88
C ALA A 283 -7.52 -9.25 6.45
N GLY A 284 -7.62 -8.25 7.34
CA GLY A 284 -8.39 -7.04 7.05
C GLY A 284 -7.74 -6.22 5.93
N HIS A 285 -8.57 -5.55 5.12
CA HIS A 285 -8.11 -4.59 4.14
C HIS A 285 -7.07 -3.61 4.71
N GLY A 286 -5.98 -3.39 3.98
CA GLY A 286 -4.97 -2.39 4.35
C GLY A 286 -4.07 -2.83 5.52
N GLN A 287 -4.26 -4.03 6.05
CA GLN A 287 -3.36 -4.60 7.04
C GLN A 287 -1.97 -4.80 6.43
N GLU A 288 -0.93 -4.46 7.20
CA GLU A 288 0.46 -4.54 6.73
C GLU A 288 0.89 -5.99 6.48
N VAL A 289 1.47 -6.20 5.29
CA VAL A 289 2.14 -7.43 4.89
C VAL A 289 3.63 -7.25 5.08
N ARG A 290 4.25 -8.19 5.78
CA ARG A 290 5.65 -8.12 6.18
C ARG A 290 6.48 -9.21 5.51
N ALA A 291 7.70 -8.88 5.12
CA ALA A 291 8.65 -9.85 4.59
C ALA A 291 9.00 -10.89 5.66
N VAL A 292 8.92 -12.18 5.32
CA VAL A 292 9.18 -13.25 6.29
C VAL A 292 10.65 -13.39 6.66
N ALA A 293 11.55 -12.95 5.77
CA ALA A 293 12.98 -12.91 5.97
C ALA A 293 13.63 -11.80 5.14
N ARG A 294 14.89 -11.51 5.41
CA ARG A 294 15.71 -10.61 4.60
C ARG A 294 15.87 -11.19 3.18
N GLY A 295 15.86 -10.33 2.18
CA GLY A 295 16.02 -10.73 0.78
C GLY A 295 16.08 -9.54 -0.15
N ARG A 296 16.04 -9.83 -1.45
CA ARG A 296 15.96 -8.83 -2.51
C ARG A 296 14.69 -9.06 -3.32
N VAL A 297 13.98 -8.00 -3.66
CA VAL A 297 12.76 -8.10 -4.45
C VAL A 297 13.12 -8.51 -5.87
N ALA A 298 12.68 -9.69 -6.30
CA ALA A 298 12.89 -10.20 -7.64
C ALA A 298 11.77 -9.76 -8.60
N PHE A 299 10.57 -9.49 -8.08
CA PHE A 299 9.42 -9.05 -8.87
C PHE A 299 8.44 -8.26 -8.00
N ALA A 300 7.90 -7.16 -8.52
CA ALA A 300 6.90 -6.33 -7.86
C ALA A 300 5.99 -5.68 -8.90
N ASP A 301 5.04 -6.45 -9.43
CA ASP A 301 4.10 -5.98 -10.46
C ASP A 301 2.77 -6.75 -10.37
N TRP A 302 1.77 -6.31 -11.13
CA TRP A 302 0.53 -7.02 -11.30
C TRP A 302 0.72 -8.28 -12.16
N LEU A 303 0.28 -9.41 -11.63
CA LEU A 303 0.25 -10.69 -12.33
C LEU A 303 -1.17 -11.24 -12.37
N ARG A 304 -1.57 -11.74 -13.54
CA ARG A 304 -2.89 -12.31 -13.76
C ARG A 304 -3.19 -13.45 -12.77
N GLY A 305 -4.33 -13.37 -12.09
CA GLY A 305 -4.77 -14.36 -11.10
C GLY A 305 -4.09 -14.28 -9.73
N TYR A 306 -3.05 -13.46 -9.59
CA TYR A 306 -2.35 -13.18 -8.32
C TYR A 306 -2.41 -11.70 -7.92
N GLY A 307 -2.89 -10.82 -8.80
CA GLY A 307 -2.99 -9.39 -8.54
C GLY A 307 -1.62 -8.75 -8.40
N LEU A 308 -1.51 -7.71 -7.57
CA LEU A 308 -0.23 -7.12 -7.21
C LEU A 308 0.58 -8.13 -6.42
N LEU A 309 1.59 -8.69 -7.08
CA LEU A 309 2.42 -9.77 -6.59
C LEU A 309 3.81 -9.23 -6.30
N MET A 310 4.31 -9.54 -5.10
CA MET A 310 5.71 -9.36 -4.77
C MET A 310 6.38 -10.73 -4.64
N VAL A 311 7.56 -10.86 -5.23
CA VAL A 311 8.44 -12.03 -5.07
C VAL A 311 9.74 -11.56 -4.47
N ILE A 312 10.11 -12.12 -3.32
CA ILE A 312 11.37 -11.84 -2.63
C ILE A 312 12.26 -13.06 -2.76
N ASP A 313 13.45 -12.86 -3.30
CA ASP A 313 14.54 -13.84 -3.32
C ASP A 313 15.34 -13.76 -2.02
N HIS A 314 15.54 -14.90 -1.39
CA HIS A 314 16.28 -15.06 -0.13
C HIS A 314 17.65 -15.71 -0.32
N GLY A 315 18.06 -16.01 -1.56
CA GLY A 315 19.28 -16.73 -1.88
C GLY A 315 19.10 -18.26 -1.82
N ASP A 316 20.11 -19.00 -2.28
CA ASP A 316 20.11 -20.48 -2.36
C ASP A 316 18.91 -21.07 -3.13
N GLY A 317 18.28 -20.28 -4.00
CA GLY A 317 17.07 -20.64 -4.74
C GLY A 317 15.78 -20.64 -3.90
N TYR A 318 15.76 -20.01 -2.72
CA TYR A 318 14.55 -19.79 -1.93
C TYR A 318 13.86 -18.49 -2.31
N MET A 319 12.54 -18.56 -2.53
CA MET A 319 11.71 -17.40 -2.82
C MET A 319 10.48 -17.39 -1.93
N SER A 320 9.99 -16.21 -1.57
CA SER A 320 8.67 -16.02 -0.98
C SER A 320 7.82 -15.11 -1.86
N LEU A 321 6.53 -15.46 -2.00
CA LEU A 321 5.57 -14.78 -2.86
C LEU A 321 4.44 -14.22 -2.00
N TYR A 322 4.03 -12.99 -2.30
CA TYR A 322 2.98 -12.24 -1.60
C TYR A 322 2.04 -11.70 -2.67
N GLY A 323 0.86 -12.30 -2.83
CA GLY A 323 -0.13 -11.92 -3.84
C GLY A 323 -1.40 -11.31 -3.24
N HIS A 324 -2.25 -10.78 -4.12
CA HIS A 324 -3.51 -10.10 -3.82
C HIS A 324 -3.33 -8.82 -3.00
N ASN A 325 -2.14 -8.22 -3.04
CA ASN A 325 -1.89 -6.98 -2.29
C ASN A 325 -2.73 -5.83 -2.85
N GLN A 326 -3.10 -4.86 -2.02
CA GLN A 326 -3.70 -3.62 -2.52
C GLN A 326 -2.63 -2.68 -3.09
N SER A 327 -1.45 -2.65 -2.47
CA SER A 327 -0.31 -1.84 -2.92
C SER A 327 1.01 -2.47 -2.45
N LEU A 328 2.06 -2.26 -3.24
CA LEU A 328 3.43 -2.69 -2.95
C LEU A 328 4.26 -1.47 -2.54
N PHE A 329 5.14 -1.61 -1.55
CA PHE A 329 6.01 -0.53 -1.06
C PHE A 329 7.46 -0.70 -1.44
N LYS A 330 7.76 -1.73 -2.23
CA LYS A 330 9.09 -2.06 -2.73
C LYS A 330 9.00 -2.34 -4.21
N GLU A 331 10.08 -2.02 -4.90
CA GLU A 331 10.24 -2.20 -6.34
C GLU A 331 11.22 -3.33 -6.62
N THR A 332 11.21 -3.84 -7.84
CA THR A 332 12.16 -4.86 -8.28
C THR A 332 13.60 -4.37 -8.08
N GLY A 333 14.42 -5.17 -7.40
CA GLY A 333 15.80 -4.86 -7.06
C GLY A 333 16.01 -4.31 -5.65
N ASP A 334 14.95 -3.89 -4.95
CA ASP A 334 15.06 -3.36 -3.58
C ASP A 334 15.49 -4.43 -2.59
N TRP A 335 16.28 -4.02 -1.60
CA TRP A 335 16.54 -4.82 -0.41
C TRP A 335 15.39 -4.70 0.60
N VAL A 336 15.08 -5.83 1.24
CA VAL A 336 14.09 -5.92 2.31
C VAL A 336 14.69 -6.67 3.49
N ASP A 337 14.42 -6.18 4.70
CA ASP A 337 14.78 -6.86 5.93
C ASP A 337 13.63 -7.75 6.44
N ALA A 338 13.98 -8.71 7.30
CA ALA A 338 12.98 -9.54 7.96
C ALA A 338 12.01 -8.68 8.77
N ASN A 339 10.70 -8.95 8.65
CA ASN A 339 9.60 -8.25 9.30
C ASN A 339 9.36 -6.80 8.82
N GLU A 340 10.07 -6.34 7.79
CA GLU A 340 9.82 -5.06 7.14
C GLU A 340 8.46 -5.08 6.44
N VAL A 341 7.74 -3.95 6.48
CA VAL A 341 6.45 -3.80 5.78
C VAL A 341 6.72 -3.60 4.29
N VAL A 342 6.26 -4.54 3.47
CA VAL A 342 6.54 -4.56 2.03
C VAL A 342 5.30 -4.33 1.17
N ALA A 343 4.11 -4.57 1.73
CA ALA A 343 2.85 -4.37 1.04
C ALA A 343 1.70 -4.22 2.06
N VAL A 344 0.48 -4.08 1.55
CA VAL A 344 -0.75 -4.25 2.35
C VAL A 344 -1.70 -5.24 1.71
N VAL A 345 -2.45 -5.93 2.57
CA VAL A 345 -3.51 -6.85 2.16
C VAL A 345 -4.56 -6.10 1.37
N GLY A 346 -4.98 -6.72 0.27
CA GLY A 346 -6.12 -6.30 -0.54
C GLY A 346 -6.83 -7.52 -1.09
N ASP A 347 -7.43 -7.31 -2.26
CA ASP A 347 -8.21 -8.30 -2.99
C ASP A 347 -7.87 -8.26 -4.50
N SER A 348 -6.68 -7.75 -4.86
CA SER A 348 -6.27 -7.60 -6.26
C SER A 348 -6.12 -8.93 -7.00
N GLY A 349 -6.19 -8.90 -8.33
CA GLY A 349 -6.21 -10.11 -9.15
C GLY A 349 -7.59 -10.75 -9.20
N ALA A 350 -8.63 -9.92 -9.16
CA ALA A 350 -10.04 -10.34 -9.21
C ALA A 350 -10.46 -11.31 -8.08
N GLN A 351 -9.97 -11.11 -6.86
CA GLN A 351 -10.44 -11.85 -5.69
C GLN A 351 -11.75 -11.26 -5.16
N GLU A 352 -12.61 -12.10 -4.60
CA GLU A 352 -13.88 -11.67 -3.99
C GLU A 352 -13.72 -11.23 -2.53
N THR A 353 -12.63 -11.65 -1.88
CA THR A 353 -12.40 -11.42 -0.45
C THR A 353 -10.98 -10.96 -0.20
N GLU A 354 -10.84 -10.07 0.78
CA GLU A 354 -9.55 -9.58 1.27
C GLU A 354 -8.75 -10.72 1.91
N ALA A 355 -7.64 -11.05 1.29
CA ALA A 355 -6.75 -12.09 1.76
C ALA A 355 -5.36 -11.95 1.15
N LEU A 356 -4.35 -12.37 1.88
CA LEU A 356 -2.99 -12.50 1.36
C LEU A 356 -2.80 -13.90 0.78
N TYR A 357 -2.43 -13.99 -0.50
CA TYR A 357 -1.82 -15.20 -1.03
C TYR A 357 -0.35 -15.26 -0.61
N PHE A 358 0.06 -16.33 0.05
CA PHE A 358 1.43 -16.49 0.52
C PHE A 358 1.99 -17.85 0.13
N GLU A 359 3.18 -17.86 -0.46
CA GLU A 359 3.84 -19.07 -0.93
C GLU A 359 5.35 -19.00 -0.67
N ILE A 360 5.95 -20.16 -0.40
CA ILE A 360 7.40 -20.31 -0.30
C ILE A 360 7.82 -21.34 -1.35
N ARG A 361 8.88 -21.05 -2.09
CA ARG A 361 9.46 -21.95 -3.09
C ARG A 361 10.92 -22.20 -2.80
N HIS A 362 11.40 -23.39 -3.19
CA HIS A 362 12.82 -23.73 -3.22
C HIS A 362 13.15 -24.42 -4.54
N LYS A 363 14.09 -23.84 -5.30
CA LYS A 363 14.45 -24.28 -6.66
C LYS A 363 13.21 -24.49 -7.52
N GLY A 364 12.25 -23.59 -7.32
CA GLY A 364 10.98 -23.53 -8.04
C GLY A 364 9.87 -24.47 -7.63
N LYS A 365 10.13 -25.41 -6.72
CA LYS A 365 9.08 -26.26 -6.18
C LYS A 365 8.40 -25.55 -5.01
N PRO A 366 7.06 -25.53 -4.95
CA PRO A 366 6.33 -24.95 -3.83
C PRO A 366 6.51 -25.80 -2.57
N LEU A 367 6.63 -25.12 -1.44
CA LEU A 367 6.81 -25.69 -0.11
C LEU A 367 5.64 -25.27 0.78
N ASP A 368 5.21 -26.15 1.68
CA ASP A 368 4.14 -25.87 2.65
C ASP A 368 4.54 -24.75 3.64
N PRO A 369 3.96 -23.53 3.53
CA PRO A 369 4.34 -22.41 4.39
C PRO A 369 4.07 -22.66 5.88
N VAL A 370 3.12 -23.54 6.22
CA VAL A 370 2.80 -23.90 7.62
C VAL A 370 3.98 -24.60 8.30
N LYS A 371 4.85 -25.28 7.55
CA LYS A 371 6.07 -25.91 8.08
C LYS A 371 7.23 -24.93 8.27
N TRP A 372 7.11 -23.73 7.72
CA TRP A 372 8.15 -22.71 7.75
C TRP A 372 7.85 -21.61 8.76
N CYS A 373 6.59 -21.19 8.83
CA CYS A 373 6.14 -20.19 9.78
C CYS A 373 5.90 -20.81 11.16
N ARG A 374 6.22 -20.05 12.21
CA ARG A 374 5.94 -20.43 13.60
C ARG A 374 4.43 -20.63 13.77
N ARG A 375 4.02 -21.64 14.54
CA ARG A 375 2.63 -21.72 15.01
C ARG A 375 2.37 -20.49 15.89
N GLY A 376 1.39 -19.67 15.52
CA GLY A 376 0.93 -18.59 16.38
C GLY A 376 0.46 -19.19 17.71
N ARG A 377 0.93 -18.64 18.82
CA ARG A 377 0.23 -18.82 20.10
C ARG A 377 -0.91 -17.81 20.08
N GLY A 378 -2.16 -18.27 20.10
CA GLY A 378 -3.36 -17.42 20.13
C GLY A 378 -4.30 -17.74 18.99
#